data_AF-A0A225UZU2-F1
#
_entry.id   AF-A0A225UZU2-F1
#
_cell.length_a   1.000
_cell.length_b   1.000
_cell.length_c   1.000
_cell.angle_alpha   90.00
_cell.angle_beta   90.00
_cell.angle_gamma   90.00
#
_symmetry.space_group_name_H-M   'P 1'
#
loop_
_entity.id
_entity.type
_entity.pdbx_description
1 polymer ?
#
loop_
_entity_poly.entity_id
_entity_poly.type
_entity_poly.pdbx_seq_one_letter_code
_entity_poly.pdbx_strand_id
1 'polypeptide(L)'
;TAFTGVSSPILDIVAKRVENRLIEYLALTPTYETFWLSRSVLSPEYDALIMAFENAERKKKSLPELRRIERLEDANAVVDEDELLF
;
A
#
# COMPACT_ATOMS: atom_id res chain seq x y z
N THR A 1 26.77 4.05 20.02
CA THR A 1 26.06 5.28 19.62
C THR A 1 25.46 4.99 18.25
N ALA A 2 24.18 4.64 18.19
CA ALA A 2 23.51 4.37 16.92
C ALA A 2 23.25 5.72 16.23
N PHE A 3 23.69 5.88 14.99
CA PHE A 3 23.34 7.02 14.17
C PHE A 3 21.87 6.89 13.74
N THR A 4 20.94 7.24 14.63
CA THR A 4 19.55 7.53 14.26
C THR A 4 19.52 8.95 13.73
N GLY A 5 19.95 9.13 12.48
CA GLY A 5 20.20 10.45 11.91
C GLY A 5 19.65 10.56 10.50
N VAL A 6 18.44 11.09 10.42
CA VAL A 6 17.73 11.53 9.19
C VAL A 6 17.16 10.38 8.35
N SER A 7 16.04 9.82 8.79
CA SER A 7 14.98 9.49 7.84
C SER A 7 14.63 10.82 7.16
N SER A 8 15.06 11.02 5.92
CA SER A 8 14.58 12.16 5.13
C SER A 8 13.07 11.99 5.04
N PRO A 9 12.28 12.89 5.64
CA PRO A 9 10.85 12.65 5.75
C PRO A 9 10.28 12.58 4.35
N ILE A 10 9.48 11.56 4.05
CA ILE A 10 8.80 11.46 2.76
C ILE A 10 7.54 12.31 2.84
N LEU A 11 7.39 13.25 1.91
CA LEU A 11 6.22 14.12 1.83
C LEU A 11 5.05 13.42 1.15
N ASP A 12 5.31 12.76 0.03
CA ASP A 12 4.25 12.19 -0.81
C ASP A 12 4.77 11.04 -1.68
N ILE A 13 3.83 10.26 -2.21
CA ILE A 13 4.07 9.27 -3.26
C ILE A 13 3.40 9.75 -4.53
N VAL A 14 4.19 9.99 -5.56
CA VAL A 14 3.73 10.66 -6.79
C VAL A 14 3.59 9.71 -7.97
N ALA A 15 4.22 8.54 -7.92
CA ALA A 15 4.12 7.53 -8.95
C ALA A 15 4.34 6.11 -8.39
N LYS A 16 3.96 5.12 -9.20
CA LYS A 16 4.17 3.69 -8.94
C LYS A 16 4.65 3.02 -10.21
N ARG A 17 5.59 2.09 -10.07
CA ARG A 17 6.04 1.22 -11.17
C ARG A 17 6.13 -0.22 -10.70
N VAL A 18 6.21 -1.12 -11.69
CA VAL A 18 6.56 -2.53 -11.48
C VAL A 18 7.83 -2.80 -12.24
N GLU A 19 8.93 -3.02 -11.53
CA GLU A 19 10.23 -3.35 -12.11
C GLU A 19 10.65 -4.73 -11.58
N ASN A 20 11.04 -5.64 -12.48
CA ASN A 20 11.41 -7.02 -12.11
C ASN A 20 10.36 -7.74 -11.23
N ARG A 21 9.06 -7.48 -11.49
CA ARG A 21 7.91 -7.97 -10.69
C ARG A 21 7.82 -7.41 -9.26
N LEU A 22 8.69 -6.47 -8.90
CA LEU A 22 8.65 -5.76 -7.63
C LEU A 22 7.93 -4.42 -7.80
N ILE A 23 7.13 -4.07 -6.80
CA ILE A 23 6.43 -2.79 -6.77
C ILE A 23 7.35 -1.76 -6.12
N GLU A 24 7.53 -0.66 -6.82
CA GLU A 24 8.23 0.51 -6.32
C GLU A 24 7.34 1.75 -6.44
N TYR A 25 7.51 2.65 -5.48
CA TYR A 25 6.82 3.92 -5.40
C TYR A 25 7.84 5.04 -5.51
N LEU A 26 7.51 6.08 -6.28
CA LEU A 26 8.32 7.28 -6.39
C LEU A 26 7.97 8.20 -5.21
N ALA A 27 8.88 8.25 -4.24
CA ALA A 27 8.75 9.06 -3.02
C ALA A 27 9.32 10.47 -3.25
N LEU A 28 8.59 11.49 -2.83
CA LEU A 28 8.97 12.90 -2.87
C LEU A 28 9.48 13.35 -1.50
N THR A 29 10.62 14.02 -1.45
CA THR A 29 11.19 14.60 -0.22
C THR A 29 10.90 16.10 -0.10
N PRO A 30 11.12 16.75 1.06
CA PRO A 30 11.01 18.20 1.23
C PRO A 30 12.01 19.01 0.41
N THR A 31 13.11 18.38 -0.01
CA THR A 31 14.07 18.98 -0.94
C THR A 31 13.59 18.94 -2.39
N TYR A 32 12.36 18.47 -2.63
CA TYR A 32 11.78 18.20 -3.95
C TYR A 32 12.55 17.16 -4.78
N GLU A 33 13.39 16.36 -4.11
CA GLU A 33 14.06 15.22 -4.72
C GLU A 33 13.11 14.02 -4.75
N THR A 34 13.33 13.11 -5.71
CA THR A 34 12.50 11.92 -5.85
C THR A 34 13.32 10.64 -5.92
N PHE A 35 12.83 9.59 -5.27
CA PHE A 35 13.51 8.31 -5.19
C PHE A 35 12.54 7.15 -5.40
N TRP A 36 12.92 6.16 -6.20
CA TRP A 36 12.19 4.90 -6.30
C TRP A 36 12.51 4.04 -5.09
N LEU A 37 11.48 3.76 -4.29
CA LEU A 37 11.59 2.97 -3.08
C LEU A 37 10.65 1.77 -3.14
N SER A 38 11.15 0.62 -2.71
CA SER A 38 10.34 -0.59 -2.59
C SER A 38 9.30 -0.43 -1.47
N ARG A 39 8.18 -1.15 -1.59
CA ARG A 39 7.15 -1.17 -0.54
C ARG A 39 7.71 -1.54 0.83
N SER A 40 8.65 -2.49 0.90
CA SER A 40 9.28 -2.94 2.14
C SER A 40 10.12 -1.87 2.83
N VAL A 41 10.63 -0.87 2.10
CA VAL A 41 11.36 0.27 2.68
C VAL A 41 10.40 1.33 3.23
N LEU A 42 9.24 1.48 2.59
CA LEU A 42 8.24 2.47 2.98
C LEU A 42 7.34 2.01 4.13
N SER A 43 7.07 0.71 4.21
CA SER A 43 6.22 0.13 5.26
C SER A 43 7.02 -0.12 6.55
N PRO A 44 6.44 0.11 7.73
CA PRO A 44 5.06 0.57 7.97
C PRO A 44 4.91 2.10 8.04
N GLU A 45 6.01 2.84 8.16
CA GLU A 45 6.02 4.28 8.48
C GLU A 45 5.21 5.13 7.48
N TYR A 46 5.30 4.82 6.19
CA TYR A 46 4.68 5.58 5.10
C TYR A 46 3.47 4.87 4.47
N ASP A 47 2.89 3.87 5.14
CA ASP A 47 1.73 3.12 4.62
C ASP A 47 0.52 4.02 4.35
N ALA A 48 0.36 5.10 5.10
CA ALA A 48 -0.71 6.08 4.87
C ALA A 48 -0.56 6.77 3.51
N LEU A 49 0.67 7.11 3.11
CA LEU A 49 0.96 7.72 1.80
C LEU A 49 0.74 6.72 0.67
N ILE A 50 1.17 5.46 0.85
CA ILE A 50 0.92 4.39 -0.13
C ILE A 50 -0.57 4.24 -0.37
N MET A 51 -1.36 4.19 0.71
CA MET A 51 -2.80 4.06 0.61
C MET A 51 -3.46 5.28 -0.02
N ALA A 52 -3.07 6.49 0.36
CA ALA A 52 -3.62 7.71 -0.23
C ALA A 52 -3.40 7.73 -1.75
N PHE A 53 -2.18 7.41 -2.20
CA PHE A 53 -1.84 7.30 -3.61
C PHE A 53 -2.68 6.22 -4.33
N GLU A 54 -2.69 4.98 -3.81
CA GLU A 54 -3.42 3.88 -4.46
C GLU A 54 -4.93 4.14 -4.51
N ASN A 55 -5.46 4.79 -3.48
CA ASN A 55 -6.86 5.19 -3.43
C ASN A 55 -7.18 6.27 -4.48
N ALA A 56 -6.33 7.28 -4.62
CA ALA A 56 -6.47 8.30 -5.66
C ALA A 56 -6.42 7.69 -7.07
N GLU A 57 -5.50 6.74 -7.31
CA GLU A 57 -5.42 5.99 -8.58
C GLU A 57 -6.66 5.14 -8.84
N ARG A 58 -7.27 4.56 -7.80
CA ARG A 58 -8.52 3.80 -7.92
C ARG A 58 -9.72 4.70 -8.22
N LYS A 59 -9.82 5.87 -7.57
CA LYS A 59 -10.86 6.87 -7.89
C LYS A 59 -10.83 7.29 -9.34
N LYS A 60 -9.63 7.53 -9.91
CA LYS A 60 -9.47 7.83 -11.35
C LYS A 60 -10.00 6.70 -12.25
N LYS A 61 -9.98 5.47 -11.77
CA LYS A 61 -10.48 4.27 -12.48
C LYS A 61 -11.91 3.90 -12.09
N SER A 62 -12.62 4.76 -11.35
CA SER A 62 -13.97 4.48 -10.81
C SER A 62 -14.03 3.22 -9.93
N LEU A 63 -12.91 2.85 -9.30
CA LEU A 63 -12.81 1.71 -8.38
C LEU A 63 -13.04 2.16 -6.93
N PRO A 64 -13.64 1.31 -6.09
CA PRO A 64 -13.85 1.62 -4.67
C PRO A 64 -12.52 1.72 -3.90
N GLU A 65 -12.51 2.52 -2.84
CA GLU A 65 -11.33 2.79 -2.01
C GLU A 65 -10.76 1.54 -1.32
N LEU A 66 -9.44 1.53 -1.05
CA LEU A 66 -8.83 0.47 -0.25
C LEU A 66 -9.18 0.66 1.23
N ARG A 67 -9.98 -0.26 1.78
CA ARG A 67 -10.28 -0.28 3.22
C ARG A 67 -9.13 -0.96 3.98
N ARG A 68 -8.60 -0.31 5.03
CA ARG A 68 -7.77 -0.99 6.05
C ARG A 68 -8.70 -1.92 6.83
N ILE A 69 -8.82 -3.16 6.41
CA ILE A 69 -9.53 -4.16 7.19
C ILE A 69 -8.56 -4.64 8.27
N GLU A 70 -8.78 -4.18 9.50
CA GLU A 70 -8.17 -4.75 10.70
C GLU A 70 -8.69 -6.19 10.84
N ARG A 71 -7.88 -7.15 10.39
CA ARG A 71 -8.10 -8.61 10.46
C ARG A 71 -9.46 -9.11 9.95
N LEU A 72 -9.43 -9.57 8.70
CA LEU A 72 -10.41 -10.46 8.11
C LEU A 72 -10.45 -11.82 8.86
N GLU A 73 -11.14 -11.91 9.99
CA GLU A 73 -11.34 -13.20 10.71
C GLU A 73 -12.75 -13.78 10.60
N ASP A 74 -13.74 -13.08 10.00
CA ASP A 74 -15.15 -13.53 10.04
C ASP A 74 -15.79 -13.80 8.66
N ALA A 75 -15.00 -13.95 7.59
CA ALA A 75 -15.54 -14.14 6.23
C ALA A 75 -15.55 -15.60 5.72
N ASN A 76 -15.10 -16.57 6.51
CA ASN A 76 -15.27 -18.00 6.19
C ASN A 76 -16.38 -18.61 7.07
N ALA A 77 -17.58 -18.04 7.04
CA ALA A 77 -18.76 -18.82 7.37
C ALA A 77 -18.96 -19.81 6.22
N VAL A 78 -18.64 -21.06 6.52
CA VAL A 78 -18.90 -22.26 5.70
C VAL A 78 -20.21 -22.10 4.94
N VAL A 79 -20.10 -22.15 3.62
CA VAL A 79 -21.25 -22.44 2.75
C VAL A 79 -21.71 -23.83 3.18
N ASP A 80 -22.86 -23.92 3.84
CA ASP A 80 -23.61 -25.17 3.95
C ASP A 80 -23.93 -25.58 2.51
N GLU A 81 -23.11 -26.49 1.97
CA GLU A 81 -23.44 -27.19 0.75
C GLU A 81 -24.56 -28.16 1.12
N ASP A 82 -25.76 -27.77 0.70
CA ASP A 82 -26.98 -28.56 0.73
C ASP A 82 -26.70 -30.06 0.53
N GLU A 83 -27.24 -30.83 1.47
CA GLU A 83 -27.69 -32.22 1.35
C GLU A 83 -27.80 -32.69 -0.12
N LEU A 84 -26.70 -33.26 -0.64
CA LEU A 84 -26.67 -33.93 -1.94
C LEU A 84 -27.44 -35.26 -1.80
N LEU A 85 -28.75 -35.19 -2.02
CA LEU A 85 -29.64 -36.31 -2.33
C LEU A 85 -29.15 -37.06 -3.58
N PHE A 86 -28.53 -38.23 -3.43
CA PHE A 86 -28.58 -39.35 -4.39
C PHE A 86 -28.42 -40.70 -3.68
#